data_AF-X6MT43-F1
#
_entry.id   AF-X6MT43-F1
#
_cell.length_a   1.000
_cell.length_b   1.000
_cell.length_c   1.000
_cell.angle_alpha   90.00
_cell.angle_beta   90.00
_cell.angle_gamma   90.00
#
_symmetry.space_group_name_H-M   'P 1'
#
loop_
_entity.id
_entity.type
_entity.pdbx_description
1 polymer ?
#
loop_
_entity_poly.entity_id
_entity_poly.type
_entity_poly.pdbx_seq_one_letter_code
_entity_poly.pdbx_strand_id
1 'polypeptide(L)'
;KKKKKKKKKKKKGKHKEKMPRMIVCNHHSAFDGFIMLWLANGTAAGMIELRKIPLIGRIGDSLNVIWVDRHSHQGRKRAADQIKQHVNNPDMPPLIVFPQGVCSSIRTLTTFKVGAFVPGVPVQPVALDFFGNKFCDVTWPDTSIVFELFYLGCQFINFAEAKFLDPYTPTPDEQKDALLFAENVRQQFVDVLPVTPTKHAFDDALLFRKAARQSPGLGTSHIVMQDVFSKLELKVETVVQLLKDFARFDVNNDGYIDYTEFCK
;
A
#
# COMPACT_ATOMS: atom_id res chain seq x y z
N LYS A 1 31.33 -33.58 -27.87
CA LYS A 1 31.13 -32.89 -26.56
C LYS A 1 31.68 -31.44 -26.45
N LYS A 2 32.54 -30.93 -27.35
CA LYS A 2 33.11 -29.55 -27.27
C LYS A 2 32.25 -28.43 -27.91
N LYS A 3 31.32 -28.71 -28.83
CA LYS A 3 30.45 -27.67 -29.47
C LYS A 3 29.26 -27.20 -28.61
N LYS A 4 28.73 -28.03 -27.69
CA LYS A 4 27.63 -27.63 -26.77
C LYS A 4 28.09 -26.69 -25.63
N LYS A 5 29.37 -26.74 -25.22
CA LYS A 5 29.93 -25.82 -24.21
C LYS A 5 30.16 -24.39 -24.73
N LYS A 6 30.30 -24.19 -26.05
CA LYS A 6 30.42 -22.84 -26.66
C LYS A 6 29.06 -22.11 -26.77
N LYS A 7 27.93 -22.81 -26.85
CA LYS A 7 26.59 -22.18 -26.84
C LYS A 7 26.14 -21.71 -25.44
N LYS A 8 26.63 -22.32 -24.35
CA LYS A 8 26.34 -21.87 -22.97
C LYS A 8 27.18 -20.67 -22.49
N LYS A 9 28.18 -20.22 -23.27
CA LYS A 9 29.05 -19.07 -22.92
C LYS A 9 28.72 -17.77 -23.68
N LYS A 10 27.59 -17.71 -24.41
CA LYS A 10 27.14 -16.52 -25.18
C LYS A 10 25.80 -15.94 -24.66
N LYS A 11 25.63 -15.83 -23.34
CA LYS A 11 24.63 -14.96 -22.70
C LYS A 11 25.21 -14.14 -21.54
N LYS A 12 26.53 -13.87 -21.56
CA LYS A 12 27.17 -12.88 -20.69
C LYS A 12 27.46 -11.65 -21.53
N GLY A 13 26.56 -10.68 -21.46
CA GLY A 13 26.56 -9.50 -22.32
C GLY A 13 25.15 -9.04 -22.68
N LYS A 14 24.20 -9.07 -21.73
CA LYS A 14 23.19 -8.03 -21.71
C LYS A 14 23.78 -6.94 -20.82
N HIS A 15 23.71 -5.68 -21.25
CA HIS A 15 23.90 -4.54 -20.35
C HIS A 15 23.29 -4.89 -18.98
N LYS A 16 23.99 -4.64 -17.87
CA LYS A 16 23.28 -4.50 -16.59
C LYS A 16 22.32 -3.35 -16.82
N GLU A 17 21.08 -3.63 -17.21
CA GLU A 17 20.01 -2.64 -17.17
C GLU A 17 20.05 -2.10 -15.75
N LYS A 18 20.22 -0.78 -15.62
CA LYS A 18 20.17 -0.14 -14.31
C LYS A 18 18.81 -0.49 -13.74
N MET A 19 18.81 -1.26 -12.65
CA MET A 19 17.59 -1.57 -11.92
C MET A 19 16.84 -0.26 -11.64
N PRO A 20 15.51 -0.24 -11.86
CA PRO A 20 14.71 0.94 -11.55
C PRO A 20 14.97 1.40 -10.12
N ARG A 21 15.07 2.72 -9.95
CA ARG A 21 15.36 3.33 -8.63
C ARG A 21 14.13 3.50 -7.77
N MET A 22 12.96 3.25 -8.33
CA MET A 22 11.69 3.19 -7.61
C MET A 22 11.26 1.73 -7.51
N ILE A 23 11.11 1.25 -6.28
CA ILE A 23 10.66 -0.10 -5.96
C ILE A 23 9.22 -0.01 -5.49
N VAL A 24 8.35 -0.79 -6.12
CA VAL A 24 6.92 -0.85 -5.80
C VAL A 24 6.65 -2.20 -5.16
N CYS A 25 6.09 -2.20 -3.95
CA CYS A 25 5.82 -3.43 -3.20
C CYS A 25 4.38 -3.43 -2.67
N ASN A 26 3.72 -4.59 -2.67
CA ASN A 26 2.45 -4.76 -1.96
C ASN A 26 2.66 -4.66 -0.44
N HIS A 27 1.59 -4.34 0.28
CA HIS A 27 1.65 -4.02 1.70
C HIS A 27 0.63 -4.85 2.50
N HIS A 28 1.14 -5.78 3.29
CA HIS A 28 0.42 -6.71 4.13
C HIS A 28 0.56 -6.43 5.63
N SER A 29 1.71 -5.93 6.08
CA SER A 29 2.00 -5.67 7.50
C SER A 29 2.89 -4.45 7.65
N ALA A 30 2.87 -3.81 8.83
CA ALA A 30 3.84 -2.76 9.16
C ALA A 30 5.30 -3.23 9.01
N PHE A 31 5.55 -4.55 9.06
CA PHE A 31 6.88 -5.15 8.92
C PHE A 31 7.44 -5.19 7.50
N ASP A 32 6.60 -5.04 6.48
CA ASP A 32 7.05 -5.06 5.09
C ASP A 32 8.10 -3.97 4.82
N GLY A 33 7.95 -2.81 5.48
CA GLY A 33 8.91 -1.73 5.42
C GLY A 33 10.31 -2.19 5.86
N PHE A 34 10.42 -2.90 6.97
CA PHE A 34 11.71 -3.41 7.47
C PHE A 34 12.30 -4.49 6.56
N ILE A 35 11.46 -5.43 6.09
CA ILE A 35 11.88 -6.48 5.16
C ILE A 35 12.44 -5.86 3.87
N MET A 36 11.72 -4.89 3.31
CA MET A 36 12.12 -4.24 2.07
C MET A 36 13.34 -3.33 2.25
N LEU A 37 13.47 -2.61 3.38
CA LEU A 37 14.68 -1.84 3.68
C LEU A 37 15.91 -2.74 3.73
N TRP A 38 15.80 -3.93 4.32
CA TRP A 38 16.88 -4.91 4.37
C TRP A 38 17.20 -5.51 2.99
N LEU A 39 16.18 -5.94 2.23
CA LEU A 39 16.37 -6.59 0.93
C LEU A 39 16.87 -5.64 -0.16
N ALA A 40 16.31 -4.43 -0.21
CA ALA A 40 16.57 -3.48 -1.29
C ALA A 40 17.70 -2.50 -0.97
N ASN A 41 18.17 -2.45 0.27
CA ASN A 41 19.12 -1.45 0.78
C ASN A 41 18.69 -0.02 0.36
N GLY A 42 17.40 0.26 0.56
CA GLY A 42 16.70 1.44 0.07
C GLY A 42 16.29 2.42 1.18
N THR A 43 15.53 3.44 0.79
CA THR A 43 14.73 4.26 1.71
C THR A 43 13.25 4.12 1.37
N ALA A 44 12.34 4.52 2.26
CA ALA A 44 10.90 4.35 2.08
C ALA A 44 10.14 5.68 2.04
N ALA A 45 8.95 5.67 1.46
CA ALA A 45 7.93 6.70 1.68
C ALA A 45 6.97 6.27 2.80
N GLY A 46 6.89 7.06 3.87
CA GLY A 46 6.18 6.71 5.10
C GLY A 46 5.10 7.72 5.50
N MET A 47 4.14 7.30 6.33
CA MET A 47 3.19 8.21 6.98
C MET A 47 3.92 9.19 7.90
N ILE A 48 3.59 10.48 7.83
CA ILE A 48 4.19 11.50 8.70
C ILE A 48 3.92 11.24 10.19
N GLU A 49 2.85 10.53 10.52
CA GLU A 49 2.48 10.11 11.86
C GLU A 49 3.53 9.20 12.49
N LEU A 50 4.17 8.33 11.69
CA LEU A 50 5.24 7.43 12.16
C LEU A 50 6.50 8.20 12.58
N ARG A 51 6.71 9.41 12.04
CA ARG A 51 7.83 10.28 12.41
C ARG A 51 7.79 10.72 13.87
N LYS A 52 6.60 10.75 14.49
CA LYS A 52 6.43 11.17 15.90
C LYS A 52 6.88 10.11 16.90
N ILE A 53 7.09 8.87 16.46
CA ILE A 53 7.52 7.78 17.33
C ILE A 53 9.03 7.93 17.59
N PRO A 54 9.50 8.08 18.85
CA PRO A 54 10.87 8.52 19.16
C PRO A 54 12.00 7.71 18.53
N LEU A 55 11.84 6.39 18.36
CA LEU A 55 12.84 5.53 17.72
C LEU A 55 12.64 5.43 16.21
N ILE A 56 11.41 5.16 15.77
CA ILE A 56 11.07 4.98 14.35
C ILE A 56 11.30 6.27 13.56
N GLY A 57 10.91 7.42 14.12
CA GLY A 57 11.10 8.72 13.47
C GLY A 57 12.56 9.10 13.30
N ARG A 58 13.40 8.87 14.32
CA ARG A 58 14.84 9.14 14.24
C ARG A 58 15.55 8.25 13.23
N ILE A 59 15.21 6.95 13.22
CA ILE A 59 15.72 6.02 12.22
C ILE A 59 15.27 6.45 10.82
N GLY A 60 13.98 6.76 10.65
CA GLY A 60 13.44 7.21 9.37
C GLY A 60 14.11 8.49 8.87
N ASP A 61 14.34 9.48 9.74
CA ASP A 61 15.07 10.70 9.38
C ASP A 61 16.52 10.38 8.96
N SER A 62 17.21 9.47 9.65
CA SER A 62 18.57 9.04 9.28
C SER A 62 18.65 8.27 7.95
N LEU A 63 17.57 7.56 7.60
CA LEU A 63 17.44 6.83 6.34
C LEU A 63 16.88 7.71 5.20
N ASN A 64 16.67 9.01 5.43
CA ASN A 64 16.04 9.93 4.47
C ASN A 64 14.65 9.47 4.01
N VAL A 65 13.83 8.95 4.93
CA VAL A 65 12.44 8.57 4.64
C VAL A 65 11.65 9.79 4.17
N ILE A 66 10.91 9.63 3.07
CA ILE A 66 10.01 10.66 2.57
C ILE A 66 8.72 10.59 3.38
N TRP A 67 8.53 11.56 4.28
CA TRP A 67 7.33 11.65 5.12
C TRP A 67 6.16 12.28 4.36
N VAL A 68 5.08 11.52 4.22
CA VAL A 68 3.90 11.90 3.44
C VAL A 68 2.75 12.25 4.39
N ASP A 69 2.34 13.52 4.37
CA ASP A 69 1.03 13.94 4.88
C ASP A 69 -0.03 13.69 3.81
N ARG A 70 -0.90 12.71 4.07
CA ARG A 70 -1.92 12.25 3.13
C ARG A 70 -3.24 12.99 3.30
N HIS A 71 -3.43 13.68 4.42
CA HIS A 71 -4.67 14.39 4.73
C HIS A 71 -4.71 15.75 4.03
N SER A 72 -3.55 16.39 3.87
CA SER A 72 -3.43 17.66 3.14
C SER A 72 -3.19 17.46 1.64
N HIS A 73 -3.94 18.19 0.79
CA HIS A 73 -3.66 18.26 -0.65
C HIS A 73 -2.22 18.77 -0.92
N GLN A 74 -1.78 19.78 -0.18
CA GLN A 74 -0.41 20.29 -0.28
C GLN A 74 0.63 19.28 0.20
N GLY A 75 0.29 18.46 1.22
CA GLY A 75 1.12 17.35 1.67
C GLY A 75 1.37 16.31 0.57
N ARG A 76 0.30 15.90 -0.11
CA ARG A 76 0.36 14.94 -1.23
C ARG A 76 1.18 15.48 -2.41
N LYS A 77 1.00 16.76 -2.78
CA LYS A 77 1.77 17.40 -3.85
C LYS A 77 3.26 17.44 -3.52
N ARG A 78 3.62 17.89 -2.31
CA ARG A 78 5.02 17.93 -1.86
C ARG A 78 5.67 16.54 -1.88
N ALA A 79 4.95 15.51 -1.43
CA ALA A 79 5.45 14.15 -1.47
C ALA A 79 5.73 13.68 -2.91
N ALA A 80 4.84 13.96 -3.86
CA ALA A 80 5.05 13.61 -5.27
C ALA A 80 6.31 14.30 -5.84
N ASP A 81 6.51 15.58 -5.53
CA ASP A 81 7.69 16.34 -5.95
C ASP A 81 8.99 15.77 -5.32
N GLN A 82 8.97 15.42 -4.02
CA GLN A 82 10.10 14.80 -3.33
C GLN A 82 10.45 13.43 -3.91
N ILE A 83 9.44 12.59 -4.18
CA ILE A 83 9.62 11.28 -4.83
C ILE A 83 10.29 11.47 -6.18
N LYS A 84 9.80 12.42 -6.99
CA LYS A 84 10.38 12.71 -8.31
C LYS A 84 11.83 13.19 -8.21
N GLN A 85 12.16 14.08 -7.27
CA GLN A 85 13.53 14.54 -7.06
C GLN A 85 14.45 13.40 -6.61
N HIS A 86 14.00 12.59 -5.66
CA HIS A 86 14.76 11.46 -5.11
C HIS A 86 15.10 10.41 -6.16
N VAL A 87 14.09 9.96 -6.93
CA VAL A 87 14.27 8.93 -7.96
C VAL A 87 15.17 9.41 -9.10
N ASN A 88 15.25 10.72 -9.35
CA ASN A 88 16.13 11.30 -10.37
C ASN A 88 17.55 11.60 -9.88
N ASN A 89 17.82 11.70 -8.57
CA ASN A 89 19.15 11.99 -8.04
C ASN A 89 19.98 10.70 -7.84
N PRO A 90 20.99 10.39 -8.67
CA PRO A 90 21.71 9.10 -8.64
C PRO A 90 22.40 8.74 -7.32
N ASP A 91 22.71 9.74 -6.49
CA ASP A 91 23.43 9.56 -5.23
C ASP A 91 22.51 9.04 -4.10
N MET A 92 21.20 9.12 -4.29
CA MET A 92 20.23 8.61 -3.32
C MET A 92 20.10 7.07 -3.39
N PRO A 93 19.69 6.40 -2.30
CA PRO A 93 19.32 4.99 -2.36
C PRO A 93 18.01 4.78 -3.15
N PRO A 94 17.71 3.56 -3.62
CA PRO A 94 16.41 3.23 -4.21
C PRO A 94 15.26 3.60 -3.26
N LEU A 95 14.15 4.09 -3.81
CA LEU A 95 12.96 4.48 -3.05
C LEU A 95 11.93 3.36 -3.09
N ILE A 96 11.49 2.93 -1.92
CA ILE A 96 10.50 1.89 -1.70
C ILE A 96 9.15 2.57 -1.45
N VAL A 97 8.16 2.20 -2.26
CA VAL A 97 6.80 2.74 -2.18
C VAL A 97 5.79 1.60 -2.09
N PHE A 98 4.87 1.74 -1.14
CA PHE A 98 3.74 0.84 -0.93
C PHE A 98 2.46 1.52 -1.46
N PRO A 99 2.10 1.32 -2.74
CA PRO A 99 1.08 2.13 -3.41
C PRO A 99 -0.33 1.89 -2.88
N GLN A 100 -0.59 0.80 -2.14
CA GLN A 100 -1.89 0.58 -1.48
C GLN A 100 -2.21 1.70 -0.47
N GLY A 101 -1.18 2.19 0.23
CA GLY A 101 -1.34 3.16 1.31
C GLY A 101 -1.99 2.59 2.58
N VAL A 102 -2.46 1.36 2.59
CA VAL A 102 -2.87 0.61 3.79
C VAL A 102 -2.19 -0.75 3.78
N CYS A 103 -2.12 -1.39 4.95
CA CYS A 103 -1.87 -2.83 5.02
C CYS A 103 -3.19 -3.54 4.70
N SER A 104 -3.14 -4.49 3.76
CA SER A 104 -4.28 -5.32 3.37
C SER A 104 -4.03 -6.80 3.66
N SER A 105 -5.10 -7.57 3.77
CA SER A 105 -4.99 -9.02 3.97
C SER A 105 -4.16 -9.66 2.86
N ILE A 106 -3.44 -10.73 3.20
CA ILE A 106 -2.69 -11.56 2.25
C ILE A 106 -3.55 -12.11 1.10
N ARG A 107 -4.87 -12.17 1.28
CA ARG A 107 -5.81 -12.70 0.28
C ARG A 107 -6.34 -11.64 -0.68
N THR A 108 -6.12 -10.36 -0.40
CA THR A 108 -6.70 -9.27 -1.19
C THR A 108 -5.63 -8.29 -1.64
N LEU A 109 -5.87 -7.66 -2.79
CA LEU A 109 -5.01 -6.59 -3.29
C LEU A 109 -5.88 -5.38 -3.60
N THR A 110 -5.78 -4.36 -2.75
CA THR A 110 -6.49 -3.08 -2.91
C THR A 110 -5.96 -2.27 -4.08
N THR A 111 -6.74 -1.31 -4.53
CA THR A 111 -6.35 -0.37 -5.60
C THR A 111 -5.07 0.37 -5.25
N PHE A 112 -4.19 0.55 -6.24
CA PHE A 112 -2.96 1.30 -6.10
C PHE A 112 -3.21 2.81 -6.21
N LYS A 113 -2.64 3.58 -5.28
CA LYS A 113 -2.74 5.04 -5.31
C LYS A 113 -1.91 5.62 -6.43
N VAL A 114 -2.58 6.41 -7.26
CA VAL A 114 -2.02 7.17 -8.39
C VAL A 114 -0.80 8.01 -8.01
N GLY A 115 -0.80 8.59 -6.80
CA GLY A 115 0.26 9.51 -6.36
C GLY A 115 1.67 8.92 -6.44
N ALA A 116 1.82 7.60 -6.29
CA ALA A 116 3.11 6.93 -6.43
C ALA A 116 3.59 6.91 -7.90
N PHE A 117 2.67 6.92 -8.87
CA PHE A 117 2.92 6.71 -10.29
C PHE A 117 2.96 8.01 -11.11
N VAL A 118 2.52 9.14 -10.52
CA VAL A 118 2.60 10.49 -11.12
C VAL A 118 3.99 10.83 -11.71
N PRO A 119 5.13 10.42 -11.10
CA PRO A 119 6.44 10.71 -11.69
C PRO A 119 6.70 10.08 -13.07
N GLY A 120 5.96 9.04 -13.46
CA GLY A 120 6.11 8.40 -14.78
C GLY A 120 7.48 7.75 -15.01
N VAL A 121 8.12 7.27 -13.96
CA VAL A 121 9.46 6.66 -13.98
C VAL A 121 9.39 5.13 -14.02
N PRO A 122 10.43 4.43 -14.53
CA PRO A 122 10.51 2.98 -14.42
C PRO A 122 10.42 2.52 -12.97
N VAL A 123 9.74 1.40 -12.74
CA VAL A 123 9.56 0.79 -11.42
C VAL A 123 10.06 -0.65 -11.40
N GLN A 124 10.55 -1.08 -10.24
CA GLN A 124 10.88 -2.46 -9.93
C GLN A 124 9.76 -3.03 -9.05
N PRO A 125 8.85 -3.84 -9.59
CA PRO A 125 7.82 -4.48 -8.78
C PRO A 125 8.45 -5.59 -7.93
N VAL A 126 8.06 -5.67 -6.66
CA VAL A 126 8.47 -6.73 -5.72
C VAL A 126 7.24 -7.25 -5.02
N ALA A 127 6.87 -8.49 -5.31
CA ALA A 127 5.74 -9.16 -4.70
C ALA A 127 6.19 -9.83 -3.39
N LEU A 128 5.71 -9.32 -2.26
CA LEU A 128 5.96 -9.85 -0.93
C LEU A 128 4.83 -10.79 -0.51
N ASP A 129 5.19 -11.95 0.02
CA ASP A 129 4.26 -13.03 0.33
C ASP A 129 4.59 -13.67 1.68
N PHE A 130 3.55 -14.00 2.44
CA PHE A 130 3.61 -14.65 3.75
C PHE A 130 2.85 -15.99 3.81
N PHE A 131 2.44 -16.60 2.68
CA PHE A 131 1.63 -17.84 2.63
C PHE A 131 2.31 -19.06 3.31
N GLY A 132 3.62 -18.99 3.57
CA GLY A 132 4.33 -20.00 4.36
C GLY A 132 3.91 -20.06 5.83
N ASN A 133 3.24 -19.02 6.35
CA ASN A 133 2.79 -18.95 7.74
C ASN A 133 1.42 -19.62 7.89
N LYS A 134 1.39 -20.78 8.55
CA LYS A 134 0.16 -21.59 8.71
C LYS A 134 -0.72 -21.20 9.89
N PHE A 135 -0.13 -20.63 10.94
CA PHE A 135 -0.77 -20.55 12.27
C PHE A 135 -1.11 -19.13 12.72
N CYS A 136 -0.45 -18.12 12.19
CA CYS A 136 -0.81 -16.73 12.44
C CYS A 136 -0.76 -15.96 11.12
N ASP A 137 -1.89 -15.36 10.77
CA ASP A 137 -1.96 -14.40 9.70
C ASP A 137 -1.61 -13.03 10.29
N VAL A 138 -0.37 -12.59 10.05
CA VAL A 138 0.13 -11.27 10.48
C VAL A 138 -0.54 -10.11 9.74
N THR A 139 -1.38 -10.41 8.75
CA THR A 139 -1.98 -9.45 7.81
C THR A 139 -3.37 -8.98 8.21
N TRP A 140 -3.79 -9.20 9.46
CA TRP A 140 -5.09 -8.72 9.92
C TRP A 140 -5.15 -7.19 9.86
N PRO A 141 -6.04 -6.61 9.03
CA PRO A 141 -6.11 -5.18 8.87
C PRO A 141 -6.50 -4.53 10.20
N ASP A 142 -5.82 -3.44 10.54
CA ASP A 142 -6.08 -2.59 11.72
C ASP A 142 -5.50 -3.07 13.07
N THR A 143 -4.47 -3.92 13.06
CA THR A 143 -3.72 -4.21 14.28
C THR A 143 -2.66 -3.13 14.56
N SER A 144 -2.41 -2.86 15.85
CA SER A 144 -1.29 -2.01 16.26
C SER A 144 0.03 -2.74 16.00
N ILE A 145 1.10 -2.02 15.71
CA ILE A 145 2.46 -2.59 15.57
C ILE A 145 2.87 -3.45 16.79
N VAL A 146 2.36 -3.13 17.99
CA VAL A 146 2.60 -3.92 19.21
C VAL A 146 1.90 -5.28 19.15
N PHE A 147 0.68 -5.33 18.63
CA PHE A 147 -0.05 -6.58 18.44
C PHE A 147 0.56 -7.40 17.30
N GLU A 148 0.98 -6.77 16.20
CA GLU A 148 1.73 -7.46 15.14
C GLU A 148 3.02 -8.10 15.69
N LEU A 149 3.78 -7.38 16.52
CA LEU A 149 4.97 -7.92 17.21
C LEU A 149 4.64 -9.12 18.10
N PHE A 150 3.55 -9.02 18.86
CA PHE A 150 3.09 -10.11 19.72
C PHE A 150 2.75 -11.34 18.89
N TYR A 151 1.97 -11.20 17.81
CA TYR A 151 1.60 -12.30 16.92
C TYR A 151 2.82 -12.95 16.26
N LEU A 152 3.76 -12.13 15.76
CA LEU A 152 5.04 -12.62 15.22
C LEU A 152 5.85 -13.37 16.27
N GLY A 153 5.83 -12.92 17.53
CA GLY A 153 6.48 -13.57 18.67
C GLY A 153 5.80 -14.86 19.14
N CYS A 154 4.49 -15.00 18.90
CA CYS A 154 3.76 -16.25 19.16
C CYS A 154 4.07 -17.35 18.14
N GLN A 155 4.71 -17.02 17.01
CA GLN A 155 5.14 -17.99 16.02
C GLN A 155 6.62 -18.35 16.22
N PHE A 156 6.91 -19.65 16.35
CA PHE A 156 8.28 -20.15 16.48
C PHE A 156 9.13 -19.83 15.23
N ILE A 157 8.51 -19.84 14.04
CA ILE A 157 9.15 -19.51 12.76
C ILE A 157 8.16 -18.68 11.93
N ASN A 158 8.67 -17.60 11.33
CA ASN A 158 7.96 -16.74 10.39
C ASN A 158 8.62 -16.84 9.02
N PHE A 159 7.83 -17.10 7.98
CA PHE A 159 8.27 -17.19 6.59
C PHE A 159 7.80 -15.95 5.82
N ALA A 160 8.71 -15.36 5.04
CA ALA A 160 8.41 -14.29 4.09
C ALA A 160 9.18 -14.56 2.79
N GLU A 161 8.48 -14.49 1.65
CA GLU A 161 9.06 -14.64 0.32
C GLU A 161 8.91 -13.33 -0.45
N ALA A 162 10.02 -12.78 -0.95
CA ALA A 162 10.02 -11.59 -1.79
C ALA A 162 10.42 -11.96 -3.23
N LYS A 163 9.48 -11.82 -4.16
CA LYS A 163 9.67 -12.11 -5.59
C LYS A 163 9.90 -10.80 -6.34
N PHE A 164 11.13 -10.59 -6.81
CA PHE A 164 11.46 -9.47 -7.69
C PHE A 164 10.98 -9.79 -9.11
N LEU A 165 10.04 -9.00 -9.63
CA LEU A 165 9.50 -9.16 -10.98
C LEU A 165 10.42 -8.51 -12.01
N ASP A 166 10.09 -8.64 -13.29
CA ASP A 166 10.84 -7.91 -14.32
C ASP A 166 10.61 -6.38 -14.19
N PRO A 167 11.64 -5.55 -14.41
CA PRO A 167 11.52 -4.10 -14.42
C PRO A 167 10.40 -3.61 -15.34
N TYR A 168 9.50 -2.77 -14.84
CA TYR A 168 8.40 -2.22 -15.60
C TYR A 168 8.72 -0.77 -16.02
N THR A 169 8.77 -0.53 -17.32
CA THR A 169 9.01 0.82 -17.88
C THR A 169 7.69 1.36 -18.44
N PRO A 170 7.21 2.54 -17.97
CA PRO A 170 5.95 3.08 -18.42
C PRO A 170 6.01 3.52 -19.89
N THR A 171 4.98 3.16 -20.63
CA THR A 171 4.72 3.61 -22.01
C THR A 171 4.40 5.11 -22.07
N PRO A 172 4.51 5.77 -23.23
CA PRO A 172 4.17 7.20 -23.36
C PRO A 172 2.75 7.55 -22.91
N ASP A 173 1.81 6.61 -23.04
CA ASP A 173 0.42 6.80 -22.61
C ASP A 173 0.29 6.67 -21.08
N GLU A 174 0.97 5.70 -20.47
CA GLU A 174 1.07 5.56 -19.00
C GLU A 174 1.81 6.72 -18.33
N GLN A 175 2.75 7.35 -19.02
CA GLN A 175 3.41 8.57 -18.52
C GLN A 175 2.48 9.77 -18.48
N LYS A 176 1.45 9.81 -19.35
CA LYS A 176 0.41 10.84 -19.35
C LYS A 176 -0.71 10.48 -18.37
N ASP A 177 -1.06 9.20 -18.28
CA ASP A 177 -2.11 8.68 -17.40
C ASP A 177 -1.53 7.79 -16.29
N ALA A 178 -1.32 8.41 -15.13
CA ALA A 178 -0.82 7.73 -13.95
C ALA A 178 -1.82 6.71 -13.36
N LEU A 179 -3.12 6.82 -13.65
CA LEU A 179 -4.12 5.81 -13.24
C LEU A 179 -3.90 4.52 -14.03
N LEU A 180 -3.75 4.64 -15.35
CA LEU A 180 -3.45 3.50 -16.22
C LEU A 180 -2.14 2.82 -15.81
N PHE A 181 -1.11 3.62 -15.50
CA PHE A 181 0.16 3.08 -15.03
C PHE A 181 0.02 2.30 -13.71
N ALA A 182 -0.69 2.87 -12.74
CA ALA A 182 -0.93 2.23 -11.45
C ALA A 182 -1.66 0.89 -11.61
N GLU A 183 -2.66 0.83 -12.49
CA GLU A 183 -3.46 -0.36 -12.74
C GLU A 183 -2.68 -1.46 -13.46
N ASN A 184 -1.90 -1.10 -14.48
CA ASN A 184 -1.07 -2.07 -15.20
C ASN A 184 0.03 -2.66 -14.30
N VAL A 185 0.64 -1.83 -13.44
CA VAL A 185 1.60 -2.32 -12.43
C VAL A 185 0.89 -3.19 -11.41
N ARG A 186 -0.33 -2.84 -10.97
CA ARG A 186 -1.13 -3.68 -10.05
C ARG A 186 -1.41 -5.06 -10.66
N GLN A 187 -1.70 -5.13 -11.96
CA GLN A 187 -1.94 -6.39 -12.64
C GLN A 187 -0.74 -7.35 -12.58
N GLN A 188 0.51 -6.82 -12.62
CA GLN A 188 1.72 -7.64 -12.45
C GLN A 188 1.74 -8.41 -11.12
N PHE A 189 1.15 -7.84 -10.06
CA PHE A 189 1.05 -8.52 -8.76
C PHE A 189 -0.05 -9.57 -8.75
N VAL A 190 -1.19 -9.28 -9.39
CA VAL A 190 -2.34 -10.21 -9.49
C VAL A 190 -1.96 -11.48 -10.25
N ASP A 191 -1.08 -11.37 -11.26
CA ASP A 191 -0.66 -12.51 -12.06
C ASP A 191 0.29 -13.46 -11.29
N VAL A 192 0.98 -12.97 -10.26
CA VAL A 192 2.03 -13.72 -9.53
C VAL A 192 1.57 -14.17 -8.15
N LEU A 193 0.72 -13.38 -7.49
CA LEU A 193 0.22 -13.66 -6.15
C LEU A 193 -1.19 -14.28 -6.24
N PRO A 194 -1.52 -15.30 -5.42
CA PRO A 194 -2.88 -15.82 -5.31
C PRO A 194 -3.78 -14.88 -4.49
N VAL A 195 -3.97 -13.65 -4.98
CA VAL A 195 -4.76 -12.59 -4.36
C VAL A 195 -6.02 -12.31 -5.16
N THR A 196 -7.08 -11.92 -4.45
CA THR A 196 -8.30 -11.38 -5.08
C THR A 196 -8.16 -9.87 -5.23
N PRO A 197 -8.12 -9.33 -6.46
CA PRO A 197 -8.11 -7.89 -6.66
C PRO A 197 -9.42 -7.28 -6.17
N THR A 198 -9.35 -6.24 -5.35
CA THR A 198 -10.54 -5.50 -4.90
C THR A 198 -10.47 -4.06 -5.37
N LYS A 199 -11.63 -3.47 -5.64
CA LYS A 199 -11.74 -2.03 -5.93
C LYS A 199 -11.57 -1.16 -4.67
N HIS A 200 -11.30 -1.77 -3.52
CA HIS A 200 -11.20 -1.02 -2.28
C HIS A 200 -9.99 -0.09 -2.37
N ALA A 201 -10.19 1.17 -2.04
CA ALA A 201 -9.16 2.17 -1.91
C ALA A 201 -8.88 2.49 -0.44
N PHE A 202 -7.81 3.24 -0.18
CA PHE A 202 -7.50 3.73 1.17
C PHE A 202 -8.64 4.51 1.81
N ASP A 203 -9.41 5.26 1.01
CA ASP A 203 -10.53 6.07 1.53
C ASP A 203 -11.63 5.17 2.10
N ASP A 204 -11.84 3.98 1.52
CA ASP A 204 -12.77 2.97 2.04
C ASP A 204 -12.33 2.46 3.40
N ALA A 205 -11.05 2.12 3.54
CA ALA A 205 -10.48 1.68 4.82
C ALA A 205 -10.54 2.79 5.89
N LEU A 206 -10.32 4.05 5.50
CA LEU A 206 -10.42 5.19 6.41
C LEU A 206 -11.86 5.43 6.88
N LEU A 207 -12.83 5.32 5.96
CA LEU A 207 -14.25 5.49 6.27
C LEU A 207 -14.76 4.35 7.13
N PHE A 208 -14.39 3.10 6.82
CA PHE A 208 -14.69 1.94 7.65
C PHE A 208 -14.16 2.12 9.08
N ARG A 209 -12.90 2.54 9.25
CA ARG A 209 -12.33 2.82 10.58
C ARG A 209 -13.07 3.92 11.34
N LYS A 210 -13.51 4.97 10.64
CA LYS A 210 -14.31 6.04 11.26
C LYS A 210 -15.67 5.51 11.70
N ALA A 211 -16.32 4.72 10.85
CA ALA A 211 -17.60 4.09 11.14
C ALA A 211 -17.51 3.12 12.34
N ALA A 212 -16.51 2.22 12.34
CA ALA A 212 -16.32 1.25 13.42
C ALA A 212 -16.03 1.90 14.80
N ARG A 213 -15.41 3.08 14.83
CA ARG A 213 -15.22 3.85 16.08
C ARG A 213 -16.48 4.55 16.56
N GLN A 214 -17.42 4.84 15.66
CA GLN A 214 -18.63 5.60 15.96
C GLN A 214 -19.83 4.69 16.24
N SER A 215 -19.91 3.52 15.61
CA SER A 215 -20.95 2.51 15.81
C SER A 215 -20.31 1.12 15.94
N PRO A 216 -20.06 0.63 17.17
CA PRO A 216 -19.44 -0.67 17.43
C PRO A 216 -20.29 -1.88 16.98
N GLY A 217 -21.60 -1.70 16.82
CA GLY A 217 -22.54 -2.72 16.37
C GLY A 217 -22.65 -2.87 14.85
N LEU A 218 -21.94 -2.03 14.08
CA LEU A 218 -21.98 -2.10 12.62
C LEU A 218 -21.39 -3.45 12.17
N GLY A 219 -22.27 -4.38 11.75
CA GLY A 219 -21.86 -5.64 11.14
C GLY A 219 -20.89 -5.40 9.98
N THR A 220 -20.03 -6.38 9.69
CA THR A 220 -19.02 -6.28 8.62
C THR A 220 -19.68 -6.04 7.26
N SER A 221 -19.89 -4.77 6.90
CA SER A 221 -20.40 -4.40 5.58
C SER A 221 -19.22 -4.14 4.65
N HIS A 222 -19.08 -5.00 3.65
CA HIS A 222 -18.05 -4.89 2.62
C HIS A 222 -18.49 -3.86 1.57
N ILE A 223 -18.51 -2.57 1.94
CA ILE A 223 -18.88 -1.49 1.04
C ILE A 223 -17.62 -0.89 0.40
N VAL A 224 -17.56 -0.91 -0.93
CA VAL A 224 -16.56 -0.19 -1.72
C VAL A 224 -17.06 1.25 -1.89
N MET A 225 -16.42 2.25 -1.26
CA MET A 225 -16.91 3.64 -1.38
C MET A 225 -16.67 4.19 -2.77
N GLN A 226 -15.69 3.68 -3.53
CA GLN A 226 -15.52 4.08 -4.93
C GLN A 226 -16.79 3.81 -5.76
N ASP A 227 -17.47 2.69 -5.54
CA ASP A 227 -18.74 2.38 -6.21
C ASP A 227 -19.86 3.33 -5.72
N VAL A 228 -19.87 3.68 -4.44
CA VAL A 228 -20.82 4.65 -3.85
C VAL A 228 -20.61 6.06 -4.43
N PHE A 229 -19.37 6.52 -4.49
CA PHE A 229 -19.01 7.83 -5.05
C PHE A 229 -19.34 7.93 -6.54
N SER A 230 -19.10 6.86 -7.30
CA SER A 230 -19.43 6.84 -8.74
C SER A 230 -20.94 6.85 -9.02
N LYS A 231 -21.75 6.25 -8.14
CA LYS A 231 -23.20 6.13 -8.32
C LYS A 231 -23.99 7.29 -7.72
N LEU A 232 -23.47 7.90 -6.65
CA LEU A 232 -24.17 8.95 -5.89
C LEU A 232 -23.51 10.33 -6.01
N GLU A 233 -22.40 10.46 -6.73
CA GLU A 233 -21.62 11.71 -6.89
C GLU A 233 -21.26 12.41 -5.55
N LEU A 234 -21.13 11.63 -4.48
CA LEU A 234 -20.86 12.15 -3.15
C LEU A 234 -19.37 12.41 -2.93
N LYS A 235 -19.06 13.44 -2.15
CA LYS A 235 -17.70 13.71 -1.66
C LYS A 235 -17.43 12.97 -0.35
N VAL A 236 -16.16 12.65 -0.08
CA VAL A 236 -15.72 11.97 1.15
C VAL A 236 -16.15 12.77 2.39
N GLU A 237 -16.07 14.10 2.35
CA GLU A 237 -16.46 14.97 3.47
C GLU A 237 -17.95 14.84 3.79
N THR A 238 -18.80 14.76 2.76
CA THR A 238 -20.25 14.56 2.92
C THR A 238 -20.55 13.22 3.56
N VAL A 239 -19.88 12.15 3.14
CA VAL A 239 -20.05 10.83 3.76
C VAL A 239 -19.61 10.82 5.21
N VAL A 240 -18.51 11.50 5.55
CA VAL A 240 -18.08 11.63 6.96
C VAL A 240 -19.12 12.39 7.78
N GLN A 241 -19.78 13.40 7.21
CA GLN A 241 -20.85 14.12 7.89
C GLN A 241 -22.08 13.24 8.08
N LEU A 242 -22.50 12.51 7.04
CA LEU A 242 -23.59 11.54 7.12
C LEU A 242 -23.32 10.44 8.15
N LEU A 243 -22.07 9.98 8.29
CA LEU A 243 -21.66 9.04 9.34
C LEU A 243 -21.81 9.62 10.76
N LYS A 244 -21.47 10.90 10.95
CA LYS A 244 -21.68 11.57 12.24
C LYS A 244 -23.15 11.77 12.54
N ASP A 245 -23.93 12.12 11.52
CA ASP A 245 -25.37 12.30 11.67
C ASP A 245 -26.03 10.94 11.96
N PHE A 246 -25.62 9.88 11.27
CA PHE A 246 -26.02 8.50 11.54
C PHE A 246 -25.74 8.10 12.99
N ALA A 247 -24.51 8.29 13.47
CA ALA A 247 -24.12 7.99 14.85
C ALA A 247 -24.83 8.86 15.90
N ARG A 248 -25.46 9.97 15.51
CA ARG A 248 -26.33 10.76 16.40
C ARG A 248 -27.74 10.18 16.49
N PHE A 249 -28.25 9.65 15.38
CA PHE A 249 -29.59 9.06 15.31
C PHE A 249 -29.61 7.63 15.87
N ASP A 250 -28.55 6.85 15.67
CA ASP A 250 -28.38 5.49 16.20
C ASP A 250 -28.12 5.51 17.71
N VAL A 251 -29.18 5.68 18.50
CA VAL A 251 -29.11 5.76 19.98
C VAL A 251 -28.83 4.38 20.58
N ASN A 252 -29.31 3.33 19.92
CA ASN A 252 -29.23 1.96 20.42
C ASN A 252 -27.90 1.25 20.02
N ASN A 253 -27.10 1.83 19.12
CA ASN A 253 -25.84 1.31 18.57
C ASN A 253 -25.98 -0.05 17.86
N ASP A 254 -27.14 -0.36 17.30
CA ASP A 254 -27.38 -1.60 16.57
C ASP A 254 -26.94 -1.52 15.10
N GLY A 255 -26.56 -0.33 14.63
CA GLY A 255 -26.11 -0.10 13.27
C GLY A 255 -27.24 0.10 12.25
N TYR A 256 -28.47 0.33 12.72
CA TYR A 256 -29.63 0.73 11.94
C TYR A 256 -30.21 2.03 12.49
N ILE A 257 -31.06 2.70 11.70
CA ILE A 257 -31.87 3.83 12.17
C ILE A 257 -33.32 3.41 11.99
N ASP A 258 -34.04 3.26 13.10
CA ASP A 258 -35.48 3.04 13.05
C ASP A 258 -36.26 4.35 12.84
N TYR A 259 -37.56 4.25 12.58
CA TYR A 259 -38.40 5.43 12.36
C TYR A 259 -38.43 6.37 13.58
N THR A 260 -38.33 5.84 14.79
CA THR A 260 -38.34 6.63 16.03
C THR A 260 -37.03 7.36 16.28
N GLU A 261 -35.91 6.80 15.84
CA GLU A 261 -34.57 7.38 15.85
C GLU A 261 -34.42 8.43 14.76
N PHE A 262 -35.01 8.21 13.58
CA PHE A 262 -35.00 9.18 12.47
C PHE A 262 -35.80 10.46 12.77
N CYS A 263 -36.85 10.37 13.59
CA CYS A 263 -37.71 11.51 13.91
C CYS A 263 -37.20 12.40 15.06
N LYS A 264 -36.07 12.06 15.70
CA LYS A 264 -35.45 12.87 16.76
C LYS A 264 -34.50 13.92 16.20
#